data_AF-A0A533Q6A8-F1
#
_entry.id   AF-A0A533Q6A8-F1
#
_cell.length_a   1.000
_cell.length_b   1.000
_cell.length_c   1.000
_cell.angle_alpha   90.00
_cell.angle_beta   90.00
_cell.angle_gamma   90.00
#
_symmetry.space_group_name_H-M   'P 1'
#
loop_
_entity.id
_entity.type
_entity.pdbx_description
1 polymer ?
#
loop_
_entity_poly.entity_id
_entity_poly.type
_entity_poly.pdbx_seq_one_letter_code
_entity_poly.pdbx_strand_id
1 'polypeptide(L)' 'MIIPRHRTAIPRNKFSLPIKLALRDQIINSSSTVFDYGCGKGTDVALLKQKGIKCSGWDPAEGSEKPCITVDVVNL' A
#
# COMPACT_ATOMS: atom_id res chain seq x y z
N MET A 1 -23.18 -2.22 11.91
CA MET A 1 -22.04 -2.69 12.73
C MET A 1 -20.82 -1.84 12.36
N ILE A 2 -20.30 -1.03 13.29
CA ILE A 2 -19.12 -0.18 13.04
C ILE A 2 -17.88 -1.02 13.35
N ILE A 3 -17.03 -1.29 12.34
CA ILE A 3 -15.76 -2.00 12.53
C ILE A 3 -14.70 -0.99 13.02
N PRO A 4 -14.09 -1.16 14.21
CA PRO A 4 -13.07 -0.24 14.71
C PRO A 4 -11.73 -0.44 13.98
N ARG A 5 -11.63 0.08 12.75
CA ARG A 5 -10.44 -0.03 11.87
C ARG A 5 -9.16 0.56 12.48
N HIS A 6 -9.28 1.52 13.40
CA HIS A 6 -8.14 2.08 14.13
C HIS A 6 -7.38 1.06 14.99
N ARG A 7 -7.93 -0.16 15.20
CA ARG A 7 -7.30 -1.22 16.02
C ARG A 7 -6.74 -2.40 15.21
N THR A 8 -6.94 -2.44 13.89
CA THR A 8 -6.58 -3.64 13.08
C THR A 8 -5.19 -3.55 12.44
N ALA A 9 -4.62 -2.35 12.33
CA ALA A 9 -3.28 -2.16 11.76
C ALA A 9 -2.20 -2.50 12.80
N ILE A 10 -1.64 -3.71 12.71
CA ILE A 10 -0.44 -4.10 13.48
C ILE A 10 0.75 -3.28 12.94
N PRO A 11 1.45 -2.50 13.78
CA PRO A 11 2.62 -1.76 13.35
C PRO A 11 3.75 -2.72 12.95
N ARG A 12 4.38 -2.45 11.81
CA ARG A 12 5.45 -3.28 11.22
C ARG A 12 6.48 -2.34 10.60
N ASN A 13 7.75 -2.72 10.65
CA ASN A 13 8.83 -1.99 9.98
C ASN A 13 9.33 -2.75 8.74
N LYS A 14 8.46 -3.53 8.09
CA LYS A 14 8.80 -4.39 6.95
C LYS A 14 7.63 -4.48 5.99
N PHE A 15 7.90 -4.83 4.73
CA PHE A 15 6.87 -5.08 3.72
C PHE A 15 5.85 -6.15 4.13
N SER A 16 4.61 -6.02 3.65
CA SER A 16 3.57 -7.03 3.83
C SER A 16 3.92 -8.27 3.03
N LEU A 17 3.30 -9.40 3.36
CA LEU A 17 3.58 -10.61 2.62
C LEU A 17 3.23 -10.45 1.12
N PRO A 18 2.07 -9.87 0.73
CA PRO A 18 1.76 -9.60 -0.67
C PRO A 18 2.83 -8.75 -1.37
N ILE A 19 3.22 -7.61 -0.79
CA ILE A 19 4.24 -6.73 -1.38
C ILE A 19 5.61 -7.42 -1.47
N LYS A 20 6.00 -8.23 -0.47
CA LYS A 20 7.24 -9.01 -0.54
C LYS A 20 7.25 -9.99 -1.70
N LEU A 21 6.14 -10.72 -1.89
CA LEU A 21 6.01 -11.69 -2.97
C LEU A 21 5.98 -10.99 -4.33
N ALA A 22 5.24 -9.89 -4.45
CA ALA A 22 5.18 -9.11 -5.69
C ALA A 22 6.54 -8.52 -6.10
N LEU A 23 7.35 -8.05 -5.13
CA LEU A 23 8.72 -7.62 -5.39
C LEU A 23 9.65 -8.78 -5.78
N ARG A 24 9.52 -9.92 -5.09
CA ARG A 24 10.32 -11.13 -5.38
C ARG A 24 10.04 -11.63 -6.80
N ASP A 25 8.77 -11.66 -7.17
CA ASP A 25 8.28 -12.23 -8.43
C ASP A 25 8.26 -11.20 -9.57
N GLN A 26 8.83 -10.01 -9.35
CA GLN A 26 8.97 -8.91 -10.32
C GLN A 26 7.64 -8.34 -10.87
N ILE A 27 6.51 -8.66 -10.22
CA ILE A 27 5.21 -8.02 -10.47
C ILE A 27 5.30 -6.53 -10.14
N ILE A 28 6.00 -6.20 -9.05
CA ILE A 28 6.40 -4.82 -8.72
C ILE A 28 7.89 -4.71 -8.95
N ASN A 29 8.28 -3.76 -9.78
CA ASN A 29 9.67 -3.39 -10.02
C ASN A 29 9.82 -1.86 -10.10
N SER A 30 11.02 -1.36 -10.39
CA SER A 30 11.32 0.07 -10.42
C SER A 30 10.53 0.86 -11.48
N SER A 31 10.01 0.20 -12.51
CA SER A 31 9.17 0.83 -13.54
C SER A 31 7.69 0.85 -13.19
N SER A 32 7.26 0.07 -12.18
CA SER A 32 5.87 -0.07 -11.80
C SER A 32 5.33 1.17 -11.06
N THR A 33 4.04 1.43 -11.29
CA THR A 33 3.20 2.29 -10.45
C THR A 33 2.27 1.42 -9.60
N VAL A 34 2.19 1.71 -8.29
CA VAL A 34 1.50 0.86 -7.31
C VAL A 34 0.46 1.65 -6.53
N PHE A 35 -0.71 1.03 -6.30
CA PHE A 35 -1.72 1.52 -5.37
C PHE A 35 -1.97 0.49 -4.26
N ASP A 36 -1.85 0.89 -3.00
CA ASP A 36 -2.09 0.06 -1.82
C ASP A 36 -3.44 0.42 -1.18
N TYR A 37 -4.46 -0.40 -1.43
CA TYR A 37 -5.81 -0.22 -0.91
C TYR A 37 -5.89 -0.82 0.51
N GLY A 38 -6.38 -0.04 1.47
CA GLY A 38 -6.31 -0.42 2.88
C GLY A 38 -4.90 -0.33 3.46
N CYS A 39 -4.12 0.69 3.06
CA CYS A 39 -2.71 0.82 3.46
C CYS A 39 -2.49 1.01 4.97
N GLY A 40 -3.55 1.19 5.77
CA GLY A 40 -3.48 1.40 7.21
C GLY A 40 -2.55 2.57 7.54
N LYS A 41 -1.48 2.29 8.29
CA LYS A 41 -0.46 3.28 8.68
C LYS A 41 0.52 3.66 7.54
N GLY A 42 0.32 3.17 6.33
CA GLY A 42 1.13 3.55 5.15
C GLY A 42 2.54 2.95 5.10
N THR A 43 2.84 1.91 5.90
CA THR A 43 4.18 1.30 5.94
C THR A 43 4.66 0.84 4.58
N ASP A 44 3.84 0.09 3.83
CA ASP A 44 4.25 -0.44 2.52
C ASP A 44 4.43 0.68 1.50
N VAL A 45 3.54 1.67 1.49
CA VAL A 45 3.66 2.89 0.68
C VAL A 45 4.96 3.62 0.95
N ALA A 46 5.31 3.83 2.23
CA ALA A 46 6.55 4.51 2.62
C ALA A 46 7.80 3.74 2.17
N LEU A 47 7.83 2.43 2.39
CA LEU A 47 8.97 1.58 2.00
C LEU A 47 9.12 1.45 0.48
N LEU A 48 8.02 1.39 -0.28
CA LEU A 48 8.06 1.37 -1.76
C LEU A 48 8.62 2.70 -2.30
N LYS A 49 8.16 3.84 -1.76
CA LYS A 49 8.71 5.15 -2.12
C LYS A 49 10.19 5.27 -1.78
N GLN A 50 10.64 4.75 -0.65
CA GLN A 50 12.06 4.71 -0.29
C GLN A 50 12.91 3.90 -1.29
N LYS A 51 12.31 2.89 -1.93
CA LYS A 51 12.93 2.11 -3.02
C LYS A 51 12.83 2.79 -4.40
N GLY A 52 12.28 4.00 -4.49
CA GLY A 52 12.09 4.73 -5.75
C GLY A 52 10.89 4.27 -6.58
N ILE A 53 10.02 3.42 -6.02
CA ILE A 53 8.82 2.93 -6.72
C ILE A 53 7.69 3.94 -6.50
N LYS A 54 7.02 4.32 -7.59
CA LYS A 54 5.85 5.22 -7.54
C LYS A 54 4.71 4.49 -6.85
N CYS A 55 4.39 4.89 -5.62
CA CYS A 55 3.35 4.26 -4.82
C CYS A 55 2.43 5.29 -4.17
N SER A 56 1.15 4.98 -4.15
CA SER A 56 0.13 5.68 -3.38
C SER A 56 -0.75 4.66 -2.66
N GLY A 57 -1.57 5.10 -1.71
CA GLY A 57 -2.48 4.19 -1.02
C GLY A 57 -3.65 4.94 -0.42
N TRP A 58 -4.68 4.21 -0.03
CA TRP A 58 -5.89 4.76 0.58
C TRP A 58 -6.32 3.90 1.76
N ASP A 59 -6.76 4.53 2.85
CA ASP A 59 -7.35 3.85 3.98
C ASP A 59 -8.54 4.69 4.49
N PRO A 60 -9.69 4.09 4.84
CA PRO A 60 -10.83 4.84 5.38
C PRO A 60 -10.50 5.66 6.64
N ALA A 61 -9.47 5.27 7.41
CA ALA A 61 -9.03 5.98 8.60
C ALA A 61 -8.28 7.28 8.28
N GLU A 62 -7.71 7.41 7.07
CA GLU A 62 -6.88 8.55 6.64
C GLU A 62 -7.67 9.61 5.85
N GLY A 63 -8.99 9.45 5.74
CA GLY A 63 -9.88 10.39 5.03
C GLY A 63 -10.28 9.93 3.62
N SER A 64 -11.48 10.33 3.20
CA SER A 64 -12.22 9.73 2.08
C SER A 64 -11.90 10.29 0.68
N GLU A 65 -11.05 11.30 0.54
CA GLU A 65 -10.80 11.92 -0.76
C GLU A 65 -9.39 11.61 -1.26
N LYS A 66 -9.30 10.62 -2.16
CA LYS A 66 -8.15 10.49 -3.06
C LYS A 66 -8.65 10.31 -4.49
N PRO A 67 -8.01 10.97 -5.48
CA PRO A 67 -8.39 10.80 -6.87
C PRO A 67 -8.20 9.34 -7.30
N CYS A 68 -9.12 8.84 -8.13
CA CYS A 68 -8.93 7.56 -8.80
C CYS A 68 -7.77 7.72 -9.79
N ILE A 69 -6.74 6.89 -9.64
CA ILE A 69 -5.55 6.92 -10.49
C ILE A 69 -5.39 5.59 -11.22
N THR A 70 -4.96 5.65 -12.47
CA THR A 70 -4.53 4.45 -13.21
C THR A 70 -3.13 4.06 -12.75
N VAL A 71 -2.96 2.79 -12.38
CA VAL A 71 -1.68 2.22 -11.94
C VAL A 71 -1.49 0.82 -12.52
N ASP A 72 -0.25 0.34 -12.55
CA ASP A 72 0.10 -0.99 -13.06
C ASP A 72 -0.30 -2.11 -12.08
N VAL A 73 -0.20 -1.85 -10.77
CA VAL A 73 -0.46 -2.85 -9.72
C VAL A 73 -1.33 -2.26 -8.62
N VAL A 74 -2.37 -2.99 -8.23
CA VAL A 74 -3.19 -2.70 -7.04
C VAL A 74 -3.02 -3.82 -6.02
N ASN A 75 -2.59 -3.47 -4.82
CA ASN A 75 -2.62 -4.35 -3.65
C ASN A 75 -3.92 -4.10 -2.87
N LEU A 76 -4.64 -5.15 -2.50
CA LEU A 76 -5.98 -5.12 -1.86
C LEU A 76 -5.96 -5.60 -0.41
#